data_AF-A0A9D7I051-F1
#
_entry.id   AF-A0A9D7I051-F1
#
_cell.length_a   1.000
_cell.length_b   1.000
_cell.length_c   1.000
_cell.angle_alpha   90.00
_cell.angle_beta   90.00
_cell.angle_gamma   90.00
#
_symmetry.space_group_name_H-M   'P 1'
#
loop_
_entity.id
_entity.type
_entity.pdbx_description
1 polymer ?
#
loop_
_entity_poly.entity_id
_entity_poly.type
_entity_poly.pdbx_seq_one_letter_code
_entity_poly.pdbx_strand_id
1 'polypeptide(L)'
;MYKKAIRDKESLHLALPFNIPNATVRIGISDTCITPESGRIPGSNNDFFCAQRWIDVSNDSMGVTIVCPQGAIWEVGEMVDERKVNPGKGTNPEYYKAWKTEAKSSSTIYLYALNNYWHTNFKADQEGPITFDLYLKMHGPFKLEEARRFGLEMTRPLITWWK
;
A
#
# COMPACT_ATOMS: atom_id res chain seq x y z
N MET A 1 -8.91 -0.98 16.15
CA MET A 1 -8.03 -1.68 17.11
C MET A 1 -7.52 -0.69 18.16
N TYR A 2 -7.07 -1.15 19.33
CA TYR A 2 -6.37 -0.29 20.30
C TYR A 2 -4.88 -0.64 20.29
N LYS A 3 -4.03 0.30 19.89
CA LYS A 3 -2.59 0.12 19.76
C LYS A 3 -1.90 0.49 21.06
N LYS A 4 -1.04 -0.40 21.57
CA LYS A 4 -0.16 -0.13 22.71
C LYS A 4 1.07 0.64 22.24
N ALA A 5 1.59 1.54 23.07
CA ALA A 5 2.90 2.15 22.82
C ALA A 5 3.99 1.08 22.94
N ILE A 6 4.59 0.68 21.83
CA ILE A 6 5.68 -0.29 21.75
C ILE A 6 6.84 0.37 21.01
N ARG A 7 8.02 0.34 21.63
CA ARG A 7 9.26 0.90 21.07
C ARG A 7 10.16 -0.14 20.42
N ASP A 8 9.91 -1.41 20.71
CA ASP A 8 10.53 -2.50 19.95
C ASP A 8 10.01 -2.47 18.52
N LYS A 9 10.89 -2.84 17.57
CA LYS A 9 10.57 -2.88 16.14
C LYS A 9 9.29 -3.69 15.89
N GLU A 10 8.29 -3.04 15.30
CA GLU A 10 7.02 -3.66 14.95
C GLU A 10 6.42 -3.05 13.67
N SER A 11 5.58 -3.84 13.03
CA SER A 11 4.72 -3.39 11.95
C SER A 11 3.38 -4.12 11.96
N LEU A 12 2.38 -3.50 11.32
CA LEU A 12 1.11 -4.13 10.98
C LEU A 12 0.94 -4.09 9.47
N HIS A 13 0.74 -5.27 8.89
CA HIS A 13 0.45 -5.47 7.48
C HIS A 13 -0.90 -6.17 7.37
N LEU A 14 -1.81 -5.66 6.54
CA LEU A 14 -3.08 -6.32 6.24
C LEU A 14 -2.96 -6.99 4.86
N ALA A 15 -2.94 -8.32 4.86
CA ALA A 15 -2.84 -9.10 3.64
C ALA A 15 -4.19 -9.18 2.90
N LEU A 16 -4.15 -9.00 1.59
CA LEU A 16 -5.29 -9.14 0.69
C LEU A 16 -4.91 -10.10 -0.46
N PRO A 17 -5.01 -11.42 -0.24
CA PRO A 17 -4.63 -12.44 -1.21
C PRO A 17 -5.79 -12.76 -2.15
N PHE A 18 -6.05 -11.89 -3.13
CA PHE A 18 -7.08 -12.17 -4.14
C PHE A 18 -6.64 -13.37 -4.98
N ASN A 19 -7.56 -14.23 -5.39
CA ASN A 19 -7.26 -15.38 -6.25
C ASN A 19 -7.56 -15.03 -7.72
N ILE A 20 -6.86 -14.02 -8.24
CA ILE A 20 -7.02 -13.50 -9.61
C ILE A 20 -5.80 -13.95 -10.42
N PRO A 21 -5.97 -14.91 -11.34
CA PRO A 21 -4.86 -15.41 -12.14
C PRO A 21 -4.35 -14.31 -13.08
N ASN A 22 -3.03 -14.26 -13.27
CA ASN A 22 -2.35 -13.28 -14.12
C ASN A 22 -2.76 -11.83 -13.81
N ALA A 23 -2.94 -11.52 -12.52
CA ALA A 23 -3.35 -10.20 -12.09
C ALA A 23 -2.34 -9.12 -12.49
N THR A 24 -2.86 -8.01 -13.00
CA THR A 24 -2.17 -6.73 -13.11
C THR A 24 -2.54 -5.88 -11.92
N VAL A 25 -1.55 -5.32 -11.23
CA VAL A 25 -1.77 -4.34 -10.17
C VAL A 25 -1.68 -2.94 -10.76
N ARG A 26 -2.69 -2.11 -10.52
CA ARG A 26 -2.70 -0.70 -10.89
C ARG A 26 -2.83 0.17 -9.65
N ILE A 27 -1.94 1.13 -9.50
CA ILE A 27 -1.89 2.03 -8.35
C ILE A 27 -2.31 3.42 -8.81
N GLY A 28 -3.42 3.92 -8.27
CA GLY A 28 -3.99 5.21 -8.65
C GLY A 28 -3.09 6.37 -8.21
N ILE A 29 -2.66 7.17 -9.19
CA ILE A 29 -1.93 8.42 -8.98
C ILE A 29 -2.55 9.54 -9.83
N SER A 30 -2.84 10.68 -9.23
CA SER A 30 -3.50 11.80 -9.92
C SER A 30 -4.72 11.34 -10.73
N ASP A 31 -4.75 11.60 -12.04
CA ASP A 31 -5.82 11.22 -12.95
C ASP A 31 -5.56 9.92 -13.74
N THR A 32 -4.51 9.18 -13.38
CA THR A 32 -4.06 7.96 -14.05
C THR A 32 -3.64 6.89 -13.03
N CYS A 33 -2.88 5.90 -13.47
CA CYS A 33 -2.25 4.90 -12.63
C CYS A 33 -0.87 4.49 -13.14
N ILE A 34 -0.10 3.90 -12.24
CA ILE A 34 1.14 3.17 -12.54
C ILE A 34 0.93 1.68 -12.29
N THR A 35 1.87 0.85 -12.74
CA THR A 35 1.96 -0.55 -12.33
C THR A 35 3.30 -0.78 -11.61
N PRO A 36 3.48 -1.91 -10.91
CA PRO A 36 4.79 -2.26 -10.35
C PRO A 36 5.92 -2.24 -11.41
N GLU A 37 5.61 -2.64 -12.64
CA GLU A 37 6.56 -2.75 -13.74
C GLU A 37 6.79 -1.42 -14.49
N SER A 38 5.85 -0.47 -14.42
CA SER A 38 5.77 0.63 -15.39
C SER A 38 5.21 1.94 -14.82
N GLY A 39 5.56 3.06 -15.44
CA GLY A 39 5.00 4.39 -15.12
C GLY A 39 5.66 5.11 -13.94
N ARG A 40 6.78 4.58 -13.42
CA ARG A 40 7.54 5.15 -12.31
C ARG A 40 8.71 6.00 -12.81
N ILE A 41 9.11 6.98 -12.00
CA ILE A 41 10.31 7.79 -12.25
C ILE A 41 11.56 6.92 -12.00
N PRO A 42 12.58 6.95 -12.86
CA PRO A 42 13.84 6.24 -12.62
C PRO A 42 14.43 6.53 -11.23
N GLY A 43 14.85 5.48 -10.53
CA GLY A 43 15.36 5.57 -9.15
C GLY A 43 14.29 5.53 -8.05
N SER A 44 13.00 5.41 -8.41
CA SER A 44 11.93 5.18 -7.45
C SER A 44 12.09 3.83 -6.74
N ASN A 45 11.59 3.76 -5.51
CA ASN A 45 11.60 2.53 -4.72
C ASN A 45 10.71 1.43 -5.36
N ASN A 46 11.11 0.15 -5.19
CA ASN A 46 10.39 -1.03 -5.68
C ASN A 46 9.70 -1.82 -4.56
N ASP A 47 9.97 -1.48 -3.30
CA ASP A 47 9.47 -2.17 -2.12
C ASP A 47 8.07 -1.68 -1.73
N PHE A 48 7.86 -0.37 -1.82
CA PHE A 48 6.65 0.31 -1.37
C PHE A 48 6.03 1.15 -2.48
N PHE A 49 4.71 1.08 -2.57
CA PHE A 49 3.91 1.86 -3.49
C PHE A 49 2.94 2.74 -2.72
N CYS A 50 2.93 4.04 -3.03
CA CYS A 50 1.98 4.97 -2.46
C CYS A 50 0.77 5.12 -3.39
N ALA A 51 -0.41 4.73 -2.91
CA ALA A 51 -1.67 4.96 -3.61
C ALA A 51 -2.30 6.26 -3.12
N GLN A 52 -2.80 7.10 -4.04
CA GLN A 52 -3.46 8.33 -3.64
C GLN A 52 -4.87 8.07 -3.09
N ARG A 53 -5.61 7.13 -3.69
CA ARG A 53 -6.99 6.79 -3.30
C ARG A 53 -7.30 5.31 -3.43
N TRP A 54 -6.83 4.70 -4.51
CA TRP A 54 -7.22 3.34 -4.85
C TRP A 54 -6.02 2.53 -5.37
N ILE A 55 -6.10 1.23 -5.14
CA ILE A 55 -5.29 0.22 -5.79
C ILE A 55 -6.25 -0.80 -6.44
N ASP A 56 -5.90 -1.29 -7.60
CA ASP A 56 -6.70 -2.25 -8.35
C ASP A 56 -5.88 -3.50 -8.62
N VAL A 57 -6.51 -4.66 -8.43
CA VAL A 57 -5.94 -5.97 -8.75
C VAL A 57 -6.92 -6.65 -9.69
N SER A 58 -6.58 -6.79 -10.97
CA SER A 58 -7.50 -7.32 -11.98
C SER A 58 -6.81 -8.09 -13.09
N ASN A 59 -7.59 -8.84 -13.85
CA ASN A 59 -7.23 -9.32 -15.18
C ASN A 59 -8.31 -8.91 -16.20
N ASP A 60 -8.35 -9.57 -17.36
CA ASP A 60 -9.29 -9.27 -18.45
C ASP A 60 -10.73 -9.76 -18.19
N SER A 61 -11.00 -10.37 -17.04
CA SER A 61 -12.30 -10.98 -16.72
C SER A 61 -12.85 -10.59 -15.35
N MET A 62 -11.97 -10.38 -14.37
CA MET A 62 -12.35 -10.11 -12.99
C MET A 62 -11.33 -9.19 -12.30
N GLY A 63 -11.79 -8.43 -11.32
CA GLY A 63 -10.94 -7.56 -10.54
C GLY A 63 -11.58 -7.06 -9.27
N VAL A 64 -10.75 -6.40 -8.48
CA VAL A 64 -11.16 -5.69 -7.29
C VAL A 64 -10.41 -4.36 -7.22
N THR A 65 -11.18 -3.27 -7.11
CA THR A 65 -10.65 -1.97 -6.73
C THR A 65 -10.81 -1.80 -5.22
N ILE A 66 -9.73 -1.35 -4.57
CA ILE A 66 -9.60 -1.28 -3.12
C ILE A 66 -9.28 0.16 -2.74
N VAL A 67 -9.97 0.68 -1.73
CA VAL A 67 -9.77 2.03 -1.20
C VAL A 67 -9.57 1.94 0.30
N CYS A 68 -8.52 2.61 0.79
CA CYS A 68 -8.24 2.74 2.22
C CYS A 68 -7.95 4.22 2.55
N PRO A 69 -8.94 5.01 2.99
CA PRO A 69 -8.75 6.44 3.23
C PRO A 69 -7.63 6.78 4.22
N GLN A 70 -7.40 5.91 5.20
CA GLN A 70 -6.39 6.09 6.26
C GLN A 70 -5.01 5.55 5.88
N GLY A 71 -4.89 4.79 4.78
CA GLY A 71 -3.70 4.01 4.45
C GLY A 71 -3.21 4.28 3.03
N ALA A 72 -1.97 4.75 2.90
CA ALA A 72 -1.40 5.13 1.61
C ALA A 72 -0.32 4.17 1.11
N ILE A 73 0.34 3.40 1.99
CA ILE A 73 1.52 2.59 1.65
C ILE A 73 1.10 1.13 1.43
N TRP A 74 1.48 0.59 0.28
CA TRP A 74 1.16 -0.76 -0.15
C TRP A 74 2.40 -1.53 -0.57
N GLU A 75 2.36 -2.84 -0.38
CA GLU A 75 3.38 -3.78 -0.85
C GLU A 75 2.72 -4.78 -1.80
N VAL A 76 3.43 -5.15 -2.87
CA VAL A 76 2.90 -6.04 -3.90
C VAL A 76 3.63 -7.37 -3.86
N GLY A 77 2.87 -8.46 -3.77
CA GLY A 77 3.34 -9.85 -3.77
C GLY A 77 3.76 -10.36 -2.41
N GLU A 78 4.64 -9.64 -1.72
CA GLU A 78 5.20 -10.06 -0.43
C GLU A 78 5.41 -8.86 0.50
N MET A 79 5.36 -9.11 1.81
CA MET A 79 5.74 -8.11 2.80
C MET A 79 7.22 -7.78 2.68
N VAL A 80 7.56 -6.52 2.86
CA VAL A 80 8.93 -6.03 2.85
C VAL A 80 9.53 -6.18 4.24
N ASP A 81 10.67 -6.85 4.32
CA ASP A 81 11.42 -6.96 5.57
C ASP A 81 12.20 -5.66 5.86
N GLU A 82 11.81 -4.96 6.91
CA GLU A 82 12.43 -3.73 7.43
C GLU A 82 13.23 -3.98 8.73
N ARG A 83 13.43 -5.26 9.12
CA ARG A 83 14.30 -5.59 10.26
C ARG A 83 15.75 -5.25 9.96
N LYS A 84 16.18 -5.47 8.72
CA LYS A 84 17.50 -5.08 8.19
C LYS A 84 17.57 -3.58 7.99
N VAL A 85 18.73 -2.98 8.26
CA VAL A 85 18.92 -1.52 8.20
C VAL A 85 19.95 -1.17 7.14
N ASN A 86 19.88 0.00 6.54
CA ASN A 86 20.94 0.48 5.65
C ASN A 86 21.94 1.27 6.50
N PRO A 87 23.02 0.68 7.04
CA PRO A 87 23.66 1.23 8.23
C PRO A 87 24.70 2.31 7.89
N GLY A 88 24.65 2.89 6.68
CA GLY A 88 25.70 3.75 6.17
C GLY A 88 26.97 2.96 5.80
N LYS A 89 27.85 3.61 5.04
CA LYS A 89 29.08 3.01 4.51
C LYS A 89 30.00 2.56 5.66
N GLY A 90 30.46 1.30 5.65
CA GLY A 90 31.44 0.76 6.62
C GLY A 90 30.89 -0.20 7.69
N THR A 91 29.70 -0.74 7.50
CA THR A 91 29.01 -1.60 8.47
C THR A 91 28.85 -3.04 7.98
N ASN A 92 28.48 -3.95 8.88
CA ASN A 92 28.47 -5.39 8.65
C ASN A 92 27.43 -5.78 7.57
N PRO A 93 27.84 -6.37 6.42
CA PRO A 93 26.97 -6.64 5.26
C PRO A 93 25.74 -7.49 5.56
N GLU A 94 25.79 -8.33 6.60
CA GLU A 94 24.69 -9.22 6.98
C GLU A 94 23.42 -8.47 7.43
N TYR A 95 23.58 -7.23 7.92
CA TYR A 95 22.47 -6.38 8.33
C TYR A 95 21.98 -5.46 7.22
N TYR A 96 22.61 -5.48 6.04
CA TYR A 96 22.29 -4.59 4.93
C TYR A 96 20.93 -4.90 4.32
N LYS A 97 20.07 -3.88 4.25
CA LYS A 97 18.87 -3.96 3.42
C LYS A 97 19.20 -3.68 1.96
N ALA A 98 19.15 -4.73 1.14
CA ALA A 98 19.13 -4.57 -0.32
C ALA A 98 17.72 -4.20 -0.76
N TRP A 99 17.57 -3.04 -1.41
CA TRP A 99 16.32 -2.63 -2.03
C TRP A 99 16.00 -3.50 -3.24
N LYS A 100 14.72 -3.77 -3.49
CA LYS A 100 14.32 -4.50 -4.70
C LYS A 100 14.75 -3.73 -5.95
N THR A 101 15.26 -4.45 -6.93
CA THR A 101 15.65 -3.88 -8.24
C THR A 101 14.51 -3.94 -9.25
N GLU A 102 13.58 -4.87 -9.07
CA GLU A 102 12.37 -5.03 -9.87
C GLU A 102 11.14 -5.19 -8.98
N ALA A 103 9.97 -4.90 -9.52
CA ALA A 103 8.68 -5.18 -8.91
C ALA A 103 7.71 -5.67 -9.98
N LYS A 104 6.89 -6.65 -9.63
CA LYS A 104 5.94 -7.32 -10.53
C LYS A 104 4.56 -7.34 -9.90
N SER A 105 3.54 -7.30 -10.73
CA SER A 105 2.16 -7.46 -10.34
C SER A 105 1.96 -8.82 -9.69
N SER A 106 1.09 -8.84 -8.68
CA SER A 106 0.70 -10.03 -7.97
C SER A 106 -0.77 -9.93 -7.61
N SER A 107 -1.41 -11.08 -7.48
CA SER A 107 -2.77 -11.15 -6.97
C SER A 107 -2.86 -10.96 -5.45
N THR A 108 -1.71 -10.97 -4.76
CA THR A 108 -1.62 -10.66 -3.34
C THR A 108 -1.00 -9.29 -3.14
N ILE A 109 -1.68 -8.44 -2.37
CA ILE A 109 -1.15 -7.14 -1.94
C ILE A 109 -1.27 -7.02 -0.42
N TYR A 110 -0.50 -6.11 0.16
CA TYR A 110 -0.53 -5.80 1.58
C TYR A 110 -0.73 -4.31 1.78
N LEU A 111 -1.67 -3.92 2.64
CA LEU A 111 -1.67 -2.57 3.19
C LEU A 111 -0.63 -2.53 4.31
N TYR A 112 0.39 -1.70 4.15
CA TYR A 112 1.37 -1.46 5.17
C TYR A 112 0.84 -0.38 6.14
N ALA A 113 0.00 -0.83 7.08
CA ALA A 113 -0.86 0.03 7.87
C ALA A 113 -0.10 0.85 8.93
N LEU A 114 0.83 0.23 9.65
CA LEU A 114 1.54 0.85 10.79
C LEU A 114 2.98 0.30 10.87
N ASN A 115 3.93 1.13 11.29
CA ASN A 115 5.29 0.69 11.65
C ASN A 115 6.01 1.73 12.52
N ASN A 116 7.08 1.28 13.18
CA ASN A 116 8.02 2.13 13.90
C ASN A 116 9.48 1.95 13.44
N TYR A 117 9.70 1.56 12.18
CA TYR A 117 11.06 1.24 11.69
C TYR A 117 11.94 2.45 11.38
N TRP A 118 11.47 3.67 11.66
CA TRP A 118 12.17 4.92 11.38
C TRP A 118 13.47 5.04 12.20
N HIS A 119 14.57 5.38 11.52
CA HIS A 119 15.89 5.49 12.13
C HIS A 119 16.22 6.88 12.70
N THR A 120 15.43 7.92 12.38
CA THR A 120 15.71 9.30 12.80
C THR A 120 14.43 10.09 13.11
N ASN A 121 14.47 10.93 14.15
CA ASN A 121 13.56 12.05 14.48
C ASN A 121 12.02 11.89 14.37
N PHE A 122 11.47 10.68 14.35
CA PHE A 122 10.03 10.44 14.48
C PHE A 122 9.68 9.79 15.82
N LYS A 123 8.42 9.94 16.26
CA LYS A 123 7.92 9.26 17.47
C LYS A 123 8.12 7.75 17.29
N ALA A 124 8.82 7.12 18.22
CA ALA A 124 9.23 5.71 18.15
C ALA A 124 8.08 4.70 18.38
N ASP A 125 6.88 5.20 18.69
CA ASP A 125 5.71 4.40 18.98
C ASP A 125 4.43 5.11 18.51
N GLN A 126 3.44 4.30 18.14
CA GLN A 126 2.07 4.72 17.85
C GLN A 126 1.17 4.07 18.91
N GLU A 127 0.16 4.80 19.39
CA GLU A 127 -0.71 4.33 20.48
C GLU A 127 -2.14 4.85 20.33
N GLY A 128 -3.06 4.24 21.06
CA GLY A 128 -4.46 4.64 21.13
C GLY A 128 -5.36 3.93 20.12
N PRO A 129 -6.62 4.39 19.98
CA PRO A 129 -7.57 3.80 19.04
C PRO A 129 -7.16 4.12 17.59
N ILE A 130 -7.03 3.09 16.77
CA ILE A 130 -6.70 3.20 15.33
C ILE A 130 -7.75 2.42 14.53
N THR A 131 -8.29 3.05 13.48
CA THR A 131 -9.26 2.45 12.57
C THR A 131 -8.78 2.63 11.13
N PHE A 132 -8.83 1.53 10.37
CA PHE A 132 -8.62 1.53 8.92
C PHE A 132 -9.90 1.00 8.29
N ASP A 133 -10.47 1.77 7.37
CA ASP A 133 -11.60 1.31 6.57
C ASP A 133 -11.08 0.78 5.24
N LEU A 134 -11.45 -0.45 4.88
CA LEU A 134 -11.19 -0.99 3.55
C LEU A 134 -12.50 -1.11 2.80
N TYR A 135 -12.60 -0.39 1.69
CA TYR A 135 -13.71 -0.48 0.76
C TYR A 135 -13.26 -1.30 -0.46
N LEU A 136 -13.98 -2.36 -0.77
CA LEU A 136 -13.68 -3.25 -1.88
C LEU A 136 -14.84 -3.20 -2.89
N LYS A 137 -14.52 -2.97 -4.15
CA LYS A 137 -15.47 -3.04 -5.25
C LYS A 137 -15.01 -4.11 -6.23
N MET A 138 -15.75 -5.22 -6.28
CA MET A 138 -15.56 -6.26 -7.28
C MET A 138 -16.07 -5.78 -8.64
N HIS A 139 -15.39 -6.15 -9.72
CA HIS A 139 -15.78 -5.81 -11.09
C HIS A 139 -15.26 -6.85 -12.10
N GLY A 140 -15.66 -6.68 -13.37
CA GLY A 140 -15.11 -7.42 -14.50
C GLY A 140 -13.77 -6.84 -14.98
N PRO A 141 -13.55 -6.66 -16.29
CA PRO A 141 -12.36 -5.97 -16.79
C PRO A 141 -12.18 -4.58 -16.18
N PHE A 142 -10.93 -4.19 -15.91
CA PHE A 142 -10.61 -2.88 -15.32
C PHE A 142 -11.05 -1.72 -16.21
N LYS A 143 -11.58 -0.67 -15.57
CA LYS A 143 -11.85 0.63 -16.20
C LYS A 143 -11.40 1.75 -15.26
N LEU A 144 -10.50 2.60 -15.75
CA LEU A 144 -9.86 3.67 -14.97
C LEU A 144 -10.89 4.62 -14.33
N GLU A 145 -11.93 4.95 -15.08
CA GLU A 145 -12.97 5.91 -14.72
C GLU A 145 -13.85 5.37 -13.60
N GLU A 146 -14.07 4.06 -13.57
CA GLU A 146 -14.83 3.41 -12.49
C GLU A 146 -14.01 3.33 -11.20
N ALA A 147 -12.71 3.00 -11.30
CA ALA A 147 -11.79 2.97 -10.17
C ALA A 147 -11.59 4.36 -9.56
N ARG A 148 -11.39 5.39 -10.40
CA ARG A 148 -11.27 6.79 -9.97
C ARG A 148 -12.53 7.28 -9.27
N ARG A 149 -13.71 6.99 -9.84
CA ARG A 149 -15.00 7.38 -9.25
C ARG A 149 -15.20 6.73 -7.89
N PHE A 150 -14.98 5.42 -7.80
CA PHE A 150 -15.08 4.70 -6.53
C PHE A 150 -14.08 5.24 -5.48
N GLY A 151 -12.83 5.47 -5.88
CA GLY A 151 -11.82 6.10 -5.02
C GLY A 151 -12.22 7.49 -4.50
N LEU A 152 -12.88 8.31 -5.34
CA LEU A 152 -13.39 9.61 -4.93
C LEU A 152 -14.58 9.48 -3.97
N GLU A 153 -15.57 8.65 -4.29
CA GLU A 153 -16.77 8.44 -3.48
C GLU A 153 -16.41 7.95 -2.06
N MET A 154 -15.47 7.02 -1.94
CA MET A 154 -15.08 6.44 -0.65
C MET A 154 -14.15 7.33 0.18
N THR A 155 -13.54 8.36 -0.42
CA THR A 155 -12.64 9.30 0.29
C THR A 155 -13.25 10.69 0.46
N ARG A 156 -14.43 10.95 -0.11
CA ARG A 156 -15.15 12.23 -0.04
C ARG A 156 -16.60 11.94 0.36
N PRO A 157 -16.87 11.70 1.66
CA PRO A 157 -18.21 11.35 2.11
C PRO A 157 -19.19 12.49 1.84
N LEU A 158 -20.46 12.13 1.66
CA LEU A 158 -21.55 13.10 1.57
C LEU A 158 -21.62 13.89 2.88
N ILE A 159 -21.52 15.21 2.79
CA ILE A 159 -21.75 16.11 3.93
C ILE A 159 -23.17 16.64 3.80
N THR A 160 -24.05 16.19 4.69
CA THR A 160 -25.42 16.71 4.79
C THR A 160 -25.54 17.63 5.99
N TRP A 161 -26.36 18.67 5.88
CA TRP A 161 -26.75 19.50 7.02
C TRP A 161 -28.25 19.75 6.97
N TRP A 162 -28.92 19.61 8.12
CA TRP A 162 -30.31 19.97 8.32
C TRP A 162 -30.38 21.07 9.39
N LYS A 163 -31.28 22.03 9.20
CA LYS A 163 -31.59 23.08 10.17
C LYS A 163 -32.66 22.62 11.15
#